data_AF-A0A830BZJ0-F1
#
_entry.id   AF-A0A830BZJ0-F1
#
_cell.length_a   1.000
_cell.length_b   1.000
_cell.length_c   1.000
_cell.angle_alpha   90.00
_cell.angle_beta   90.00
_cell.angle_gamma   90.00
#
_symmetry.space_group_name_H-M   'P 1'
#
loop_
_entity.id
_entity.type
_entity.pdbx_description
1 polymer ?
#
loop_
_entity_poly.entity_id
_entity_poly.type
_entity_poly.pdbx_seq_one_letter_code
_entity_poly.pdbx_strand_id
1 'polypeptide(L)'
;MKMTERWLRFWNFMRFSGPSQTSLRAKAIAVAERVTTLKKVENSKVSCPVCLDVLQTRNDDDLKMTLAVHMSLWHPDDVVLQWDIMHNKERSGIHMPSFIVGVGMAAGFGALLVLSAKNQHRELPVRRRRPELSKPGHLKFSLIQQCIALVYQRMDIAPLMKLSHQITKLGTKVTFLTMKSAHLQTMAESETRNHMININLIPDGLELENSQKNPDKLLECAHRLIPGYLEDLLKKSNQSDKYFDRISGIIIDSPLAWMMAIPKKMGIKVASFWVSNPGCLALGLKIPQLIEEKLIDSDGTPINHKNIKLLPNMPDMTTPDLLWYFPGDTNVQKSIFHVSKATVHHMVNADWILCNWFHELDPAAHDLTPNILSIGPLLAAGQSSGSFCSEDSTCLTWLDKQPKNSVVYVAFGSTSKFSPQQLDELANGLELMGRPFLWVAWSGLNNGSSPVYSNDFIKRVGDRGKIVEWAPQEAVLGHPSVACFVSHCGWSSFMESLSMGVPLVCWPYFADQMYTKTCICDGWRVGVWLKGDEGGVIRRDEIKEKVDEVLCDGIIRENALKLKEMAINSISEGGCSLVNLEYLVEQMKGYT
;
A
#
# COMPACT_ATOMS: atom_id res chain seq x y z
N MET A 1 -36.09 35.08 35.04
CA MET A 1 -37.42 34.46 35.25
C MET A 1 -37.89 33.63 34.04
N LYS A 2 -37.06 32.70 33.51
CA LYS A 2 -37.40 31.77 32.39
C LYS A 2 -36.60 30.45 32.45
N MET A 3 -36.18 30.00 33.64
CA MET A 3 -35.51 28.70 33.82
C MET A 3 -36.35 27.73 34.66
N THR A 4 -37.27 28.24 35.47
CA THR A 4 -38.13 27.47 36.38
C THR A 4 -39.35 26.83 35.69
N GLU A 5 -39.88 27.39 34.59
CA GLU A 5 -40.98 26.76 33.84
C GLU A 5 -40.56 25.54 33.00
N ARG A 6 -39.29 25.48 32.53
CA ARG A 6 -38.76 24.31 31.82
C ARG A 6 -38.54 23.13 32.77
N TRP A 7 -38.07 23.41 33.99
CA TRP A 7 -37.92 22.39 35.03
C TRP A 7 -39.26 21.92 35.60
N LEU A 8 -40.28 22.76 35.70
CA LEU A 8 -41.63 22.31 36.09
C LEU A 8 -42.33 21.48 35.02
N ARG A 9 -42.12 21.77 33.72
CA ARG A 9 -42.61 20.89 32.63
C ARG A 9 -41.88 19.56 32.59
N PHE A 10 -40.57 19.56 32.88
CA PHE A 10 -39.76 18.35 33.00
C PHE A 10 -40.20 17.50 34.20
N TRP A 11 -40.46 18.12 35.36
CA TRP A 11 -40.95 17.41 36.56
C TRP A 11 -42.39 16.89 36.39
N ASN A 12 -43.26 17.65 35.71
CA ASN A 12 -44.63 17.18 35.41
C ASN A 12 -44.66 16.12 34.30
N PHE A 13 -43.67 16.07 33.40
CA PHE A 13 -43.48 14.95 32.46
C PHE A 13 -42.98 13.68 33.17
N MET A 14 -42.21 13.85 34.25
CA MET A 14 -41.71 12.76 35.11
C MET A 14 -42.76 12.22 36.10
N ARG A 15 -43.95 12.85 36.21
CA ARG A 15 -45.08 12.26 36.96
C ARG A 15 -45.72 11.16 36.12
N PHE A 16 -45.16 9.96 36.22
CA PHE A 16 -45.92 8.74 36.01
C PHE A 16 -47.12 8.76 36.97
N SER A 17 -48.29 9.02 36.40
CA SER A 17 -49.56 8.84 37.08
C SER A 17 -49.81 7.34 37.22
N GLY A 18 -49.50 6.81 38.40
CA GLY A 18 -50.08 5.56 38.91
C GLY A 18 -49.57 4.24 38.30
N PRO A 19 -49.77 3.14 39.03
CA PRO A 19 -49.24 1.83 38.70
C PRO A 19 -50.08 1.19 37.59
N SER A 20 -49.79 1.48 36.33
CA SER A 20 -50.25 0.62 35.24
C SER A 20 -49.14 -0.37 34.92
N GLN A 21 -49.33 -1.63 35.31
CA GLN A 21 -48.59 -2.79 34.82
C GLN A 21 -48.62 -2.78 33.28
N THR A 22 -47.64 -2.14 32.67
CA THR A 22 -47.42 -2.21 31.22
C THR A 22 -46.23 -3.13 31.00
N SER A 23 -46.46 -4.24 30.29
CA SER A 23 -45.44 -5.25 30.05
C SER A 23 -44.23 -4.62 29.33
N LEU A 24 -43.04 -5.18 29.56
CA LEU A 24 -41.79 -4.76 28.89
C LEU A 24 -41.98 -4.69 27.37
N ARG A 25 -42.77 -5.63 26.83
CA ARG A 25 -43.18 -5.69 25.43
C ARG A 25 -44.00 -4.49 24.96
N ALA A 26 -44.97 -4.04 25.75
CA ALA A 26 -45.79 -2.86 25.40
C ALA A 26 -44.94 -1.58 25.32
N LYS A 27 -43.92 -1.46 26.19
CA LYS A 27 -42.96 -0.34 26.15
C LYS A 27 -42.03 -0.44 24.94
N ALA A 28 -41.54 -1.63 24.62
CA ALA A 28 -40.68 -1.88 23.46
C ALA A 28 -41.39 -1.57 22.13
N ILE A 29 -42.66 -1.99 21.98
CA ILE A 29 -43.48 -1.70 20.79
C ILE A 29 -43.70 -0.19 20.64
N ALA A 30 -44.01 0.53 21.73
CA ALA A 30 -44.23 1.97 21.68
C ALA A 30 -42.98 2.77 21.25
N VAL A 31 -41.78 2.28 21.58
CA VAL A 31 -40.50 2.86 21.12
C VAL A 31 -40.27 2.54 19.65
N ALA A 32 -40.45 1.28 19.23
CA ALA A 32 -40.27 0.86 17.84
C ALA A 32 -41.23 1.60 16.88
N GLU A 33 -42.48 1.84 17.27
CA GLU A 33 -43.47 2.61 16.51
C GLU A 33 -43.06 4.09 16.33
N ARG A 34 -42.45 4.71 17.34
CA ARG A 34 -41.95 6.10 17.24
C ARG A 34 -40.72 6.23 16.34
N VAL A 35 -39.91 5.19 16.24
CA VAL A 35 -38.73 5.16 15.36
C VAL A 35 -39.15 4.84 13.92
N THR A 36 -40.26 4.12 13.72
CA THR A 36 -40.78 3.73 12.39
C THR A 36 -41.85 4.66 11.82
N THR A 37 -42.18 5.79 12.47
CA THR A 37 -43.18 6.72 11.94
C THR A 37 -42.83 7.29 10.56
N LEU A 38 -43.67 6.98 9.57
CA LEU A 38 -43.74 7.67 8.27
C LEU A 38 -44.11 9.15 8.48
N LYS A 39 -43.14 10.06 8.38
CA LYS A 39 -43.44 11.48 8.29
C LYS A 39 -44.19 11.74 6.98
N LYS A 40 -45.42 12.26 7.08
CA LYS A 40 -46.26 12.68 5.94
C LYS A 40 -45.82 14.01 5.29
N VAL A 41 -44.66 14.55 5.66
CA VAL A 41 -44.13 15.79 5.11
C VAL A 41 -42.64 15.56 4.83
N GLU A 42 -42.31 15.55 3.54
CA GLU A 42 -40.99 15.43 2.90
C GLU A 42 -40.34 14.03 2.93
N ASN A 43 -40.13 13.49 1.72
CA ASN A 43 -39.75 12.12 1.36
C ASN A 43 -38.42 11.61 1.96
N SER A 44 -38.40 11.28 3.25
CA SER A 44 -37.34 10.46 3.84
C SER A 44 -37.96 9.24 4.57
N LYS A 45 -37.83 8.06 3.96
CA LYS A 45 -38.16 6.78 4.61
C LYS A 45 -36.96 6.37 5.46
N VAL A 46 -37.04 6.53 6.78
CA VAL A 46 -36.12 5.83 7.69
C VAL A 46 -36.87 4.61 8.22
N SER A 47 -36.66 3.46 7.58
CA SER A 47 -37.08 2.17 8.14
C SER A 47 -35.89 1.56 8.86
N CYS A 48 -35.86 1.61 10.18
CA CYS A 48 -34.88 0.84 10.95
C CYS A 48 -35.26 -0.65 10.88
N PRO A 49 -34.42 -1.51 10.26
CA PRO A 49 -34.73 -2.94 10.10
C PRO A 49 -34.92 -3.64 11.46
N VAL A 50 -34.16 -3.22 12.47
CA VAL A 50 -34.23 -3.76 13.83
C VAL A 50 -35.55 -3.39 14.53
N CYS A 51 -36.05 -2.17 14.33
CA CYS A 51 -37.36 -1.79 14.87
C CYS A 51 -38.51 -2.53 14.17
N LEU A 52 -38.36 -2.83 12.87
CA LEU A 52 -39.30 -3.67 12.15
C LEU A 52 -39.31 -5.11 12.70
N ASP A 53 -38.14 -5.68 12.99
CA ASP A 53 -38.05 -7.00 13.63
C ASP A 53 -38.66 -7.00 15.03
N VAL A 54 -38.48 -5.94 15.82
CA VAL A 54 -39.12 -5.77 17.14
C VAL A 54 -40.65 -5.76 17.03
N LEU A 55 -41.23 -5.12 16.00
CA LEU A 55 -42.67 -5.12 15.75
C LEU A 55 -43.20 -6.48 15.27
N GLN A 56 -42.36 -7.28 14.60
CA GLN A 56 -42.73 -8.58 14.05
C GLN A 56 -42.47 -9.76 15.00
N THR A 57 -41.62 -9.57 16.02
CA THR A 57 -41.21 -10.63 16.94
C THR A 57 -42.36 -11.04 17.88
N ARG A 58 -42.70 -12.33 17.86
CA ARG A 58 -43.77 -12.90 18.69
C ARG A 58 -43.30 -13.44 20.05
N ASN A 59 -42.00 -13.78 20.17
CA ASN A 59 -41.38 -14.40 21.36
C ASN A 59 -40.74 -13.35 22.30
N ASP A 60 -40.99 -13.46 23.60
CA ASP A 60 -40.55 -12.46 24.60
C ASP A 60 -39.05 -12.55 24.95
N ASP A 61 -38.40 -13.70 24.78
CA ASP A 61 -36.97 -13.85 25.09
C ASP A 61 -36.07 -13.36 23.94
N ASP A 62 -36.50 -13.56 22.69
CA ASP A 62 -35.84 -12.98 21.50
C ASP A 62 -36.01 -11.45 21.48
N LEU A 63 -37.15 -10.94 21.95
CA LEU A 63 -37.41 -9.51 22.09
C LEU A 63 -36.41 -8.86 23.07
N LYS A 64 -36.07 -9.53 24.19
CA LYS A 64 -35.11 -9.03 25.18
C LYS A 64 -33.68 -8.94 24.62
N MET A 65 -33.25 -9.93 23.84
CA MET A 65 -31.93 -9.93 23.20
C MET A 65 -31.81 -8.81 22.16
N THR A 66 -32.83 -8.64 21.31
CA THR A 66 -32.86 -7.58 20.30
C THR A 66 -32.91 -6.18 20.94
N LEU A 67 -33.66 -6.02 22.03
CA LEU A 67 -33.71 -4.74 22.78
C LEU A 67 -32.38 -4.42 23.47
N ALA A 68 -31.71 -5.42 24.05
CA ALA A 68 -30.42 -5.22 24.72
C ALA A 68 -29.31 -4.79 23.75
N VAL A 69 -29.30 -5.33 22.52
CA VAL A 69 -28.39 -4.94 21.44
C VAL A 69 -28.72 -3.55 20.89
N HIS A 70 -30.00 -3.18 20.85
CA HIS A 70 -30.43 -1.88 20.34
C HIS A 70 -30.18 -0.73 21.35
N MET A 71 -30.44 -0.96 22.64
CA MET A 71 -30.27 0.04 23.71
C MET A 71 -28.81 0.29 24.11
N SER A 72 -27.90 -0.64 23.81
CA SER A 72 -26.46 -0.44 24.04
C SER A 72 -25.81 0.52 23.03
N LEU A 73 -26.57 0.98 22.02
CA LEU A 73 -26.09 1.87 20.97
C LEU A 73 -26.52 3.34 21.15
N TRP A 74 -27.37 3.70 22.13
CA TRP A 74 -27.87 5.08 22.28
C TRP A 74 -27.99 5.56 23.75
N HIS A 75 -27.42 6.75 23.98
CA HIS A 75 -27.54 7.73 25.10
C HIS A 75 -27.46 7.29 26.59
N PRO A 76 -26.71 8.01 27.45
CA PRO A 76 -26.52 7.69 28.88
C PRO A 76 -27.76 7.74 29.80
N ASP A 77 -28.94 8.10 29.29
CA ASP A 77 -30.17 8.17 30.11
C ASP A 77 -30.90 6.82 30.26
N ASP A 78 -30.48 5.77 29.53
CA ASP A 78 -31.09 4.43 29.57
C ASP A 78 -30.54 3.50 30.69
N VAL A 79 -29.63 4.01 31.52
CA VAL A 79 -29.04 3.27 32.65
C VAL A 79 -30.08 2.89 33.70
N VAL A 80 -31.17 3.66 33.84
CA VAL A 80 -32.24 3.37 34.81
C VAL A 80 -33.06 2.14 34.41
N LEU A 81 -33.30 1.92 33.11
CA LEU A 81 -34.00 0.72 32.63
C LEU A 81 -33.10 -0.52 32.76
N GLN A 82 -31.79 -0.38 32.53
CA GLN A 82 -30.82 -1.44 32.80
C GLN A 82 -30.76 -1.79 34.29
N TRP A 83 -30.88 -0.80 35.18
CA TRP A 83 -30.89 -1.00 36.64
C TRP A 83 -32.15 -1.74 37.13
N ASP A 84 -33.33 -1.45 36.56
CA ASP A 84 -34.58 -2.14 36.91
C ASP A 84 -34.61 -3.60 36.43
N ILE A 85 -33.98 -3.90 35.29
CA ILE A 85 -33.78 -5.28 34.81
C ILE A 85 -32.84 -6.05 35.75
N MET A 86 -31.84 -5.38 36.35
CA MET A 86 -30.91 -5.99 37.30
C MET A 86 -31.52 -6.31 38.67
N HIS A 87 -32.56 -5.59 39.10
CA HIS A 87 -33.17 -5.74 40.43
C HIS A 87 -34.33 -6.74 40.51
N ASN A 88 -34.94 -7.15 39.39
CA ASN A 88 -35.90 -8.27 39.36
C ASN A 88 -35.18 -9.61 39.15
N LYS A 89 -34.39 -10.00 40.15
CA LYS A 89 -33.53 -11.19 40.14
C LYS A 89 -34.27 -12.43 40.63
N GLU A 90 -35.21 -12.93 39.85
CA GLU A 90 -35.55 -14.36 39.88
C GLU A 90 -35.86 -14.83 38.46
N ARG A 91 -35.02 -15.72 37.92
CA ARG A 91 -35.13 -16.43 36.61
C ARG A 91 -34.54 -15.72 35.38
N SER A 92 -33.21 -15.74 35.23
CA SER A 92 -32.58 -15.87 33.90
C SER A 92 -31.11 -16.27 34.03
N GLY A 93 -30.75 -17.46 33.54
CA GLY A 93 -29.39 -18.00 33.56
C GLY A 93 -28.51 -17.39 32.46
N ILE A 94 -28.03 -16.16 32.68
CA ILE A 94 -27.10 -15.49 31.75
C ILE A 94 -25.68 -15.54 32.33
N HIS A 95 -24.72 -15.97 31.49
CA HIS A 95 -23.30 -16.15 31.82
C HIS A 95 -22.58 -14.78 31.96
N MET A 96 -21.99 -14.50 33.14
CA MET A 96 -21.36 -13.22 33.52
C MET A 96 -20.27 -12.64 32.57
N PRO A 97 -19.47 -13.44 31.81
CA PRO A 97 -18.40 -12.90 30.96
C PRO A 97 -18.88 -12.06 29.77
N SER A 98 -20.05 -12.38 29.18
CA SER A 98 -20.60 -11.64 28.04
C SER A 98 -21.09 -10.24 28.43
N PHE A 99 -21.43 -10.04 29.71
CA PHE A 99 -21.89 -8.76 30.26
C PHE A 99 -20.73 -7.76 30.49
N ILE A 100 -19.56 -8.23 30.95
CA ILE A 100 -18.37 -7.38 31.15
C ILE A 100 -17.89 -6.80 29.82
N VAL A 101 -17.98 -7.60 28.75
CA VAL A 101 -17.63 -7.18 27.38
C VAL A 101 -18.62 -6.13 26.85
N GLY A 102 -19.92 -6.28 27.11
CA GLY A 102 -20.95 -5.33 26.67
C GLY A 102 -20.85 -3.97 27.36
N VAL A 103 -20.68 -3.94 28.69
CA VAL A 103 -20.55 -2.69 29.46
C VAL A 103 -19.23 -1.97 29.14
N GLY A 104 -18.15 -2.72 28.89
CA GLY A 104 -16.87 -2.16 28.46
C GLY A 104 -16.93 -1.46 27.09
N MET A 105 -17.68 -2.01 26.13
CA MET A 105 -17.82 -1.39 24.81
C MET A 105 -18.68 -0.12 24.85
N ALA A 106 -19.73 -0.07 25.67
CA ALA A 106 -20.59 1.10 25.82
C ALA A 106 -19.86 2.29 26.48
N ALA A 107 -19.01 2.02 27.49
CA ALA A 107 -18.19 3.05 28.12
C ALA A 107 -17.12 3.62 27.17
N GLY A 108 -16.54 2.78 26.31
CA GLY A 108 -15.57 3.20 25.30
C GLY A 108 -16.17 4.11 24.22
N PHE A 109 -17.38 3.82 23.75
CA PHE A 109 -18.07 4.64 22.75
C PHE A 109 -18.55 5.99 23.30
N GLY A 110 -18.99 6.03 24.57
CA GLY A 110 -19.38 7.28 25.23
C GLY A 110 -18.21 8.27 25.37
N ALA A 111 -17.00 7.79 25.66
CA ALA A 111 -15.81 8.63 25.74
C ALA A 111 -15.42 9.23 24.37
N LEU A 112 -15.58 8.45 23.28
CA LEU A 112 -15.31 8.90 21.91
C LEU A 112 -16.32 9.96 21.41
N LEU A 113 -17.60 9.83 21.77
CA LEU A 113 -18.62 10.82 21.43
C LEU A 113 -18.44 12.14 22.21
N VAL A 114 -17.99 12.08 23.47
CA VAL A 114 -17.68 13.30 24.27
C VAL A 114 -16.45 14.04 23.72
N LEU A 115 -15.46 13.30 23.19
CA LEU A 115 -14.30 13.89 22.50
C LEU A 115 -14.68 14.51 21.15
N SER A 116 -15.61 13.88 20.42
CA SER A 116 -16.14 14.41 19.15
C SER A 116 -17.00 15.66 19.34
N ALA A 117 -17.87 15.66 20.36
CA ALA A 117 -18.75 16.80 20.66
C ALA A 117 -18.01 18.04 21.20
N LYS A 118 -16.86 17.87 21.88
CA LYS A 118 -16.02 19.00 22.31
C LYS A 118 -15.24 19.67 21.17
N ASN A 119 -15.16 19.05 19.98
CA ASN A 119 -14.40 19.58 18.85
C ASN A 119 -15.24 20.33 17.81
N GLN A 120 -16.57 20.45 17.95
CA GLN A 120 -17.43 21.05 16.92
C GLN A 120 -17.69 22.56 17.02
N HIS A 121 -17.02 23.30 17.91
CA HIS A 121 -17.04 24.78 17.86
C HIS A 121 -15.67 25.39 18.13
N ARG A 122 -14.77 25.28 17.13
CA ARG A 122 -13.74 26.30 16.89
C ARG A 122 -13.62 26.54 15.39
N GLU A 123 -14.31 27.56 14.91
CA GLU A 123 -13.89 28.25 13.69
C GLU A 123 -12.49 28.81 13.94
N LEU A 124 -11.48 28.22 13.29
CA LEU A 124 -10.13 28.77 13.27
C LEU A 124 -10.02 29.70 12.06
N PRO A 125 -9.56 30.95 12.23
CA PRO A 125 -9.47 31.89 11.12
C PRO A 125 -8.38 31.44 10.15
N VAL A 126 -8.72 31.42 8.86
CA VAL A 126 -7.76 31.29 7.75
C VAL A 126 -6.78 32.46 7.83
N ARG A 127 -5.60 32.22 8.40
CA ARG A 127 -4.49 33.16 8.39
C ARG A 127 -3.35 32.52 7.61
N ARG A 128 -3.15 32.96 6.37
CA ARG A 128 -1.90 32.74 5.62
C ARG A 128 -0.76 33.26 6.49
N ARG A 129 0.01 32.37 7.12
CA ARG A 129 1.32 32.71 7.70
C ARG A 129 2.38 32.05 6.81
N ARG A 130 3.15 32.89 6.12
CA ARG A 130 4.51 32.52 5.72
C ARG A 130 5.29 32.21 7.01
N PRO A 131 6.14 31.18 7.05
CA PRO A 131 7.11 31.07 8.13
C PRO A 131 8.16 32.16 7.93
N GLU A 132 8.22 33.14 8.85
CA GLU A 132 9.44 33.91 9.03
C GLU A 132 10.47 32.97 9.67
N LEU A 133 11.46 32.54 8.89
CA LEU A 133 12.65 31.89 9.43
C LEU A 133 13.38 32.87 10.33
N SER A 134 13.36 32.61 11.64
CA SER A 134 14.36 33.17 12.55
C SER A 134 15.74 32.63 12.16
N LYS A 135 16.72 33.54 12.06
CA LYS A 135 18.14 33.27 11.78
C LYS A 135 18.72 32.14 12.64
N PRO A 136 19.76 31.43 12.15
CA PRO A 136 20.24 30.18 12.74
C PRO A 136 20.93 30.42 14.09
N GLY A 137 20.22 30.08 15.16
CA GLY A 137 20.83 29.80 16.46
C GLY A 137 21.15 28.31 16.51
N HIS A 138 22.42 27.97 16.73
CA HIS A 138 22.89 26.59 16.96
C HIS A 138 22.14 25.94 18.12
N LEU A 139 21.03 25.26 17.85
CA LEU A 139 20.41 24.31 18.76
C LEU A 139 21.11 22.97 18.58
N LYS A 140 21.94 22.60 19.56
CA LYS A 140 22.42 21.23 19.75
C LYS A 140 21.19 20.34 19.96
N PHE A 141 20.78 19.61 18.93
CA PHE A 141 19.85 18.49 19.07
C PHE A 141 20.50 17.47 20.01
N SER A 142 19.93 17.28 21.21
CA SER A 142 20.20 16.09 22.01
C SER A 142 19.69 14.90 21.21
N LEU A 143 20.61 14.14 20.62
CA LEU A 143 20.38 12.94 19.81
C LEU A 143 19.60 11.89 20.60
N ILE A 144 18.26 11.93 20.53
CA ILE A 144 17.44 10.74 20.76
C ILE A 144 17.45 9.98 19.44
N GLN A 145 18.45 9.13 19.27
CA GLN A 145 18.52 8.25 18.11
C GLN A 145 17.50 7.11 18.26
N GLN A 146 16.82 6.76 17.17
CA GLN A 146 15.69 5.81 17.15
C GLN A 146 16.01 4.53 16.40
N CYS A 147 15.24 3.47 16.66
CA CYS A 147 15.23 2.26 15.86
C CYS A 147 13.85 2.04 15.23
N ILE A 148 13.81 1.84 13.91
CA ILE A 148 12.62 1.43 13.16
C ILE A 148 12.84 0.03 12.60
N ALA A 149 11.85 -0.85 12.71
CA ALA A 149 11.91 -2.17 12.09
C ALA A 149 11.22 -2.18 10.72
N LEU A 150 11.86 -2.75 9.70
CA LEU A 150 11.25 -2.99 8.38
C LEU A 150 11.06 -4.48 8.19
N VAL A 151 9.81 -4.91 7.99
CA VAL A 151 9.44 -6.32 7.80
C VAL A 151 9.02 -6.55 6.36
N TYR A 152 9.64 -7.54 5.73
CA TYR A 152 9.59 -7.66 4.29
C TYR A 152 9.56 -9.11 3.78
N GLN A 153 8.85 -9.34 2.67
CA GLN A 153 8.81 -10.61 1.96
C GLN A 153 9.26 -10.48 0.49
N ARG A 154 10.36 -11.18 0.17
CA ARG A 154 11.13 -11.45 -1.09
C ARG A 154 10.67 -10.99 -2.51
N MET A 155 9.55 -10.32 -2.80
CA MET A 155 9.14 -10.00 -4.19
C MET A 155 9.75 -8.73 -4.87
N ASP A 156 10.47 -7.89 -4.13
CA ASP A 156 11.26 -6.66 -4.42
C ASP A 156 11.73 -5.97 -3.10
N ILE A 157 12.93 -6.29 -2.57
CA ILE A 157 13.42 -5.65 -1.31
C ILE A 157 13.89 -4.21 -1.55
N ALA A 158 14.11 -3.84 -2.81
CA ALA A 158 14.83 -2.63 -3.15
C ALA A 158 14.12 -1.35 -2.66
N PRO A 159 12.80 -1.18 -2.82
CA PRO A 159 12.11 0.01 -2.32
C PRO A 159 12.27 0.21 -0.81
N LEU A 160 12.16 -0.87 -0.03
CA LEU A 160 12.34 -0.79 1.41
C LEU A 160 13.80 -0.52 1.78
N MET A 161 14.77 -1.13 1.09
CA MET A 161 16.19 -0.84 1.31
C MET A 161 16.51 0.64 1.04
N LYS A 162 15.99 1.19 -0.06
CA LYS A 162 16.11 2.61 -0.38
C LYS A 162 15.43 3.49 0.68
N LEU A 163 14.26 3.11 1.19
CA LEU A 163 13.60 3.81 2.29
C LEU A 163 14.49 3.84 3.54
N SER A 164 15.16 2.74 3.88
CA SER A 164 16.08 2.69 5.02
C SER A 164 17.27 3.62 4.86
N HIS A 165 17.83 3.70 3.66
CA HIS A 165 18.88 4.68 3.39
C HIS A 165 18.39 6.12 3.61
N GLN A 166 17.14 6.44 3.28
CA GLN A 166 16.58 7.77 3.58
C GLN A 166 16.30 7.97 5.07
N ILE A 167 15.77 6.98 5.77
CA ILE A 167 15.52 7.05 7.22
C ILE A 167 16.83 7.23 8.01
N THR A 168 17.91 6.56 7.58
CA THR A 168 19.22 6.67 8.25
C THR A 168 19.87 8.03 8.06
N LYS A 169 19.62 8.73 6.94
CA LYS A 169 20.03 10.13 6.74
C LYS A 169 19.36 11.09 7.74
N LEU A 170 18.18 10.73 8.26
CA LEU A 170 17.48 11.46 9.32
C LEU A 170 17.97 11.10 10.74
N GLY A 171 19.04 10.32 10.86
CA GLY A 171 19.65 9.96 12.15
C GLY A 171 18.97 8.78 12.87
N THR A 172 18.11 8.03 12.18
CA THR A 172 17.37 6.89 12.73
C THR A 172 17.97 5.57 12.28
N LYS A 173 18.28 4.67 13.22
CA LYS A 173 18.71 3.30 12.94
C LYS A 173 17.56 2.48 12.40
N VAL A 174 17.88 1.59 11.48
CA VAL A 174 16.92 0.68 10.87
C VAL A 174 17.33 -0.76 11.16
N THR A 175 16.36 -1.56 11.60
CA THR A 175 16.50 -3.02 11.68
C THR A 175 15.61 -3.67 10.64
N PHE A 176 16.22 -4.26 9.62
CA PHE A 176 15.53 -5.09 8.65
C PHE A 176 15.28 -6.49 9.19
N LEU A 177 14.06 -6.99 9.00
CA LEU A 177 13.70 -8.38 9.24
C LEU A 177 13.21 -8.98 7.91
N THR A 178 13.97 -9.93 7.37
CA THR A 178 13.67 -10.56 6.08
C THR A 178 14.08 -12.03 6.09
N MET A 179 13.48 -12.83 5.21
CA MET A 179 13.89 -14.22 4.98
C MET A 179 15.33 -14.27 4.43
N LYS A 180 16.10 -15.27 4.86
CA LYS A 180 17.48 -15.50 4.43
C LYS A 180 17.53 -15.81 2.93
N SER A 181 18.48 -15.20 2.23
CA SER A 181 18.89 -15.57 0.87
C SER A 181 20.41 -15.42 0.74
N ALA A 182 21.04 -16.11 -0.21
CA ALA A 182 22.49 -16.07 -0.39
C ALA A 182 23.02 -14.63 -0.59
N HIS A 183 22.35 -13.83 -1.42
CA HIS A 183 22.77 -12.45 -1.68
C HIS A 183 22.49 -11.51 -0.49
N LEU A 184 21.35 -11.67 0.19
CA LEU A 184 21.06 -10.88 1.39
C LEU A 184 22.01 -11.19 2.54
N GLN A 185 22.58 -12.40 2.57
CA GLN A 185 23.63 -12.73 3.52
C GLN A 185 24.91 -11.93 3.24
N THR A 186 25.38 -11.90 2.00
CA THR A 186 26.55 -11.08 1.62
C THR A 186 26.31 -9.59 1.85
N MET A 187 25.09 -9.11 1.61
CA MET A 187 24.70 -7.73 1.93
C MET A 187 24.66 -7.45 3.43
N ALA A 188 24.13 -8.37 4.24
CA ALA A 188 24.13 -8.23 5.70
C ALA A 188 25.56 -8.13 6.24
N GLU A 189 26.50 -8.87 5.65
CA GLU A 189 27.93 -8.82 5.98
C GLU A 189 28.62 -7.52 5.51
N SER A 190 28.11 -6.83 4.48
CA SER A 190 28.64 -5.52 4.06
C SER A 190 28.01 -4.35 4.84
N GLU A 191 26.69 -4.38 5.06
CA GLU A 191 25.93 -3.34 5.76
C GLU A 191 26.20 -3.33 7.27
N THR A 192 26.65 -4.45 7.86
CA THR A 192 27.11 -4.48 9.26
C THR A 192 28.28 -3.52 9.55
N ARG A 193 28.96 -2.99 8.53
CA ARG A 193 29.95 -1.90 8.69
C ARG A 193 29.29 -0.53 8.86
N ASN A 194 28.10 -0.35 8.28
CA ASN A 194 27.25 0.83 8.38
C ASN A 194 26.33 0.65 9.60
N HIS A 195 26.82 1.01 10.80
CA HIS A 195 26.19 0.74 12.10
C HIS A 195 24.73 1.24 12.26
N MET A 196 24.19 1.95 11.25
CA MET A 196 22.83 2.47 11.17
C MET A 196 21.82 1.49 10.54
N ILE A 197 22.25 0.47 9.78
CA ILE A 197 21.36 -0.55 9.21
C ILE A 197 21.78 -1.92 9.74
N ASN A 198 20.88 -2.58 10.45
CA ASN A 198 21.05 -3.96 10.88
C ASN A 198 20.11 -4.87 10.10
N ILE A 199 20.61 -5.98 9.55
CA ILE A 199 19.81 -6.94 8.79
C ILE A 199 19.71 -8.25 9.57
N ASN A 200 18.52 -8.55 10.07
CA ASN A 200 18.18 -9.80 10.73
C ASN A 200 17.56 -10.77 9.73
N LEU A 201 18.29 -11.86 9.47
CA LEU A 201 17.88 -12.89 8.51
C LEU A 201 17.13 -14.02 9.21
N ILE A 202 15.90 -14.30 8.77
CA ILE A 202 15.10 -15.43 9.23
C ILE A 202 15.50 -16.67 8.41
N PRO A 203 15.96 -17.76 9.04
CA PRO A 203 16.20 -19.02 8.32
C PRO A 203 14.91 -19.49 7.66
N ASP A 204 14.95 -19.77 6.36
CA ASP A 204 13.79 -20.29 5.62
C ASP A 204 13.54 -21.78 5.86
N GLY A 205 14.50 -22.49 6.43
CA GLY A 205 14.42 -23.92 6.71
C GLY A 205 14.44 -24.79 5.45
N LEU A 206 14.79 -24.20 4.30
CA LEU A 206 14.87 -24.85 3.00
C LEU A 206 16.33 -24.89 2.53
N GLU A 207 16.75 -25.94 1.83
CA GLU A 207 18.03 -25.90 1.11
C GLU A 207 17.97 -24.77 0.06
N LEU A 208 19.06 -24.00 -0.08
CA LEU A 208 19.13 -22.79 -0.91
C LEU A 208 18.58 -22.99 -2.34
N GLU A 209 18.85 -24.15 -2.95
CA GLU A 209 18.39 -24.52 -4.29
C GLU A 209 16.88 -24.79 -4.38
N ASN A 210 16.26 -25.26 -3.30
CA ASN A 210 14.82 -25.55 -3.23
C ASN A 210 13.96 -24.30 -3.00
N SER A 211 14.55 -23.26 -2.38
CA SER A 211 13.89 -21.97 -2.10
C SER A 211 13.61 -21.14 -3.37
N GLN A 212 14.47 -21.23 -4.40
CA GLN A 212 14.31 -20.53 -5.68
C GLN A 212 13.32 -21.24 -6.62
N LYS A 213 13.13 -22.55 -6.47
CA LYS A 213 12.29 -23.37 -7.34
C LYS A 213 10.82 -23.44 -6.93
N ASN A 214 10.47 -23.07 -5.69
CA ASN A 214 9.11 -23.21 -5.15
C ASN A 214 8.64 -21.95 -4.39
N PRO A 215 8.18 -20.89 -5.10
CA PRO A 215 7.74 -19.64 -4.48
C PRO A 215 6.59 -19.82 -3.48
N ASP A 216 5.66 -20.75 -3.75
CA ASP A 216 4.50 -21.01 -2.88
C ASP A 216 4.91 -21.57 -1.51
N LYS A 217 5.86 -22.51 -1.49
CA LYS A 217 6.39 -23.08 -0.23
C LYS A 217 7.14 -22.04 0.58
N LEU A 218 7.81 -21.10 -0.08
CA LEU A 218 8.49 -20.00 0.59
C LEU A 218 7.50 -19.01 1.20
N LEU A 219 6.40 -18.69 0.48
CA LEU A 219 5.31 -17.87 0.99
C LEU A 219 4.67 -18.49 2.24
N GLU A 220 4.42 -19.81 2.22
CA GLU A 220 3.92 -20.56 3.38
C GLU A 220 4.91 -20.51 4.55
N CYS A 221 6.21 -20.69 4.28
CA CYS A 221 7.24 -20.62 5.31
C CYS A 221 7.35 -19.20 5.90
N ALA A 222 7.28 -18.16 5.08
CA ALA A 222 7.26 -16.76 5.52
C ALA A 222 6.05 -16.50 6.44
N HIS A 223 4.86 -16.96 6.05
CA HIS A 223 3.64 -16.84 6.85
C HIS A 223 3.74 -17.54 8.20
N ARG A 224 4.43 -18.68 8.26
CA ARG A 224 4.60 -19.46 9.48
C ARG A 224 5.68 -18.88 10.41
N LEU A 225 6.79 -18.40 9.86
CA LEU A 225 7.99 -18.08 10.64
C LEU A 225 8.07 -16.60 11.02
N ILE A 226 7.81 -15.68 10.09
CA ILE A 226 7.99 -14.23 10.32
C ILE A 226 7.25 -13.73 11.58
N PRO A 227 6.00 -14.14 11.89
CA PRO A 227 5.31 -13.70 13.10
C PRO A 227 6.09 -13.92 14.39
N GLY A 228 6.64 -15.13 14.58
CA GLY A 228 7.37 -15.50 15.79
C GLY A 228 8.70 -14.75 15.90
N TYR A 229 9.43 -14.63 14.80
CA TYR A 229 10.68 -13.87 14.77
C TYR A 229 10.45 -12.37 14.99
N LEU A 230 9.35 -11.81 14.47
CA LEU A 230 8.97 -10.42 14.71
C LEU A 230 8.65 -10.21 16.19
N GLU A 231 7.84 -11.07 16.80
CA GLU A 231 7.50 -10.97 18.22
C GLU A 231 8.74 -11.06 19.12
N ASP A 232 9.64 -12.01 18.83
CA ASP A 232 10.91 -12.18 19.55
C ASP A 232 11.83 -10.98 19.40
N LEU A 233 11.93 -10.42 18.18
CA LEU A 233 12.70 -9.21 17.92
C LEU A 233 12.21 -8.04 18.76
N LEU A 234 10.90 -7.82 18.82
CA LEU A 234 10.30 -6.74 19.59
C LEU A 234 10.48 -6.94 21.10
N LYS A 235 10.33 -8.16 21.61
CA LYS A 235 10.59 -8.48 23.02
C LYS A 235 12.04 -8.23 23.41
N LYS A 236 12.99 -8.73 22.62
CA LYS A 236 14.44 -8.53 22.85
C LYS A 236 14.82 -7.05 22.78
N SER A 237 14.28 -6.34 21.78
CA SER A 237 14.51 -4.92 21.61
C SER A 237 14.02 -4.11 22.81
N ASN A 238 12.83 -4.41 23.33
CA ASN A 238 12.28 -3.74 24.51
C ASN A 238 13.08 -4.01 25.80
N GLN A 239 13.77 -5.15 25.88
CA GLN A 239 14.64 -5.52 27.01
C GLN A 239 16.02 -4.84 26.96
N SER A 240 16.37 -4.16 25.86
CA SER A 240 17.68 -3.51 25.74
C SER A 240 17.79 -2.29 26.67
N ASP A 241 18.91 -2.20 27.38
CA ASP A 241 19.28 -1.02 28.18
C ASP A 241 19.69 0.16 27.30
N LYS A 242 20.10 -0.11 26.05
CA LYS A 242 20.41 0.92 25.07
C LYS A 242 19.13 1.40 24.42
N TYR A 243 18.72 2.63 24.74
CA TYR A 243 17.54 3.26 24.13
C TYR A 243 17.57 3.22 22.59
N PHE A 244 18.76 3.36 22.00
CA PHE A 244 18.98 3.30 20.55
C PHE A 244 18.72 1.91 19.92
N ASP A 245 18.64 0.85 20.71
CA ASP A 245 18.29 -0.50 20.23
C ASP A 245 16.79 -0.83 20.43
N ARG A 246 16.02 0.09 21.02
CA ARG A 246 14.57 -0.06 21.21
C ARG A 246 13.80 0.33 19.95
N ILE A 247 13.03 -0.60 19.41
CA ILE A 247 12.18 -0.40 18.23
C ILE A 247 11.00 0.47 18.65
N SER A 248 10.93 1.65 18.04
CA SER A 248 9.95 2.71 18.34
C SER A 248 8.81 2.77 17.32
N GLY A 249 9.04 2.24 16.11
CA GLY A 249 8.04 2.10 15.06
C GLY A 249 8.36 0.94 14.13
N ILE A 250 7.35 0.48 13.39
CA ILE A 250 7.50 -0.58 12.39
C ILE A 250 6.92 -0.14 11.04
N ILE A 251 7.64 -0.46 9.97
CA ILE A 251 7.15 -0.38 8.60
C ILE A 251 7.00 -1.81 8.08
N ILE A 252 5.79 -2.22 7.72
CA ILE A 252 5.48 -3.57 7.23
C ILE A 252 5.10 -3.51 5.76
N ASP A 253 5.74 -4.34 4.95
CA ASP A 253 5.35 -4.53 3.54
C ASP A 253 3.87 -4.95 3.42
N SER A 254 3.14 -4.36 2.48
CA SER A 254 1.68 -4.52 2.36
C SER A 254 1.19 -5.99 2.32
N PRO A 255 1.83 -6.96 1.63
CA PRO A 255 1.41 -8.37 1.69
C PRO A 255 1.45 -8.99 3.09
N LEU A 256 2.24 -8.39 4.00
CA LEU A 256 2.41 -8.81 5.39
C LEU A 256 1.55 -7.99 6.37
N ALA A 257 0.67 -7.10 5.87
CA ALA A 257 -0.16 -6.20 6.67
C ALA A 257 -1.05 -6.93 7.71
N TRP A 258 -1.39 -8.19 7.49
CA TRP A 258 -2.14 -9.00 8.45
C TRP A 258 -1.40 -9.18 9.80
N MET A 259 -0.07 -9.07 9.83
CA MET A 259 0.75 -9.19 11.04
C MET A 259 0.80 -7.92 11.90
N MET A 260 0.26 -6.80 11.44
CA MET A 260 0.33 -5.51 12.17
C MET A 260 -0.26 -5.59 13.59
N ALA A 261 -1.13 -6.55 13.88
CA ALA A 261 -1.66 -6.78 15.21
C ALA A 261 -0.58 -7.12 16.26
N ILE A 262 0.54 -7.72 15.86
CA ILE A 262 1.65 -8.11 16.76
C ILE A 262 2.28 -6.87 17.41
N PRO A 263 2.87 -5.93 16.64
CA PRO A 263 3.43 -4.71 17.23
C PRO A 263 2.39 -3.80 17.87
N LYS A 264 1.16 -3.75 17.34
CA LYS A 264 0.09 -2.92 17.93
C LYS A 264 -0.30 -3.36 19.33
N LYS A 265 -0.32 -4.66 19.62
CA LYS A 265 -0.54 -5.18 20.99
C LYS A 265 0.55 -4.72 21.98
N MET A 266 1.72 -4.37 21.47
CA MET A 266 2.85 -3.85 22.26
C MET A 266 2.88 -2.31 22.30
N GLY A 267 1.85 -1.63 21.77
CA GLY A 267 1.78 -0.16 21.73
C GLY A 267 2.69 0.49 20.69
N ILE A 268 3.28 -0.29 19.79
CA ILE A 268 4.21 0.22 18.76
C ILE A 268 3.40 0.69 17.55
N LYS A 269 3.76 1.88 17.04
CA LYS A 269 3.16 2.48 15.85
C LYS A 269 3.58 1.74 14.59
N VAL A 270 2.64 1.57 13.66
CA VAL A 270 2.85 0.74 12.47
C VAL A 270 2.45 1.49 11.20
N ALA A 271 3.39 1.62 10.28
CA ALA A 271 3.09 2.02 8.90
C ALA A 271 3.06 0.78 7.99
N SER A 272 2.16 0.77 7.02
CA SER A 272 2.17 -0.23 5.95
C SER A 272 2.74 0.36 4.67
N PHE A 273 3.69 -0.31 4.05
CA PHE A 273 4.32 0.11 2.81
C PHE A 273 3.60 -0.52 1.60
N TRP A 274 2.90 0.31 0.83
CA TRP A 274 2.27 -0.06 -0.43
C TRP A 274 3.32 -0.08 -1.54
N VAL A 275 3.50 -1.26 -2.14
CA VAL A 275 4.56 -1.51 -3.13
C VAL A 275 4.21 -1.05 -4.56
N SER A 276 2.96 -0.67 -4.79
CA SER A 276 2.45 -0.33 -6.13
C SER A 276 2.06 1.15 -6.23
N ASN A 277 1.47 1.53 -7.37
CA ASN A 277 1.00 2.89 -7.63
C ASN A 277 -0.26 3.25 -6.80
N PRO A 278 -0.51 4.54 -6.54
CA PRO A 278 -1.69 4.97 -5.79
C PRO A 278 -3.04 4.60 -6.41
N GLY A 279 -3.12 4.46 -7.75
CA GLY A 279 -4.35 4.04 -8.41
C GLY A 279 -4.73 2.60 -8.10
N CYS A 280 -3.78 1.68 -7.99
CA CYS A 280 -4.05 0.31 -7.55
C CYS A 280 -4.47 0.26 -6.06
N LEU A 281 -3.97 1.16 -5.22
CA LEU A 281 -4.49 1.30 -3.85
C LEU A 281 -5.95 1.81 -3.87
N ALA A 282 -6.24 2.83 -4.68
CA ALA A 282 -7.58 3.35 -4.87
C ALA A 282 -8.56 2.26 -5.36
N LEU A 283 -8.12 1.42 -6.31
CA LEU A 283 -8.88 0.26 -6.79
C LEU A 283 -9.26 -0.66 -5.63
N GLY A 284 -8.27 -1.02 -4.81
CA GLY A 284 -8.45 -1.87 -3.64
C GLY A 284 -9.44 -1.30 -2.62
N LEU A 285 -9.31 0.00 -2.31
CA LEU A 285 -10.19 0.69 -1.35
C LEU A 285 -11.64 0.77 -1.86
N LYS A 286 -11.84 0.85 -3.19
CA LYS A 286 -13.17 0.93 -3.81
C LYS A 286 -13.82 -0.43 -4.07
N ILE A 287 -13.17 -1.57 -3.80
CA ILE A 287 -13.74 -2.92 -4.05
C ILE A 287 -15.20 -3.06 -3.55
N PRO A 288 -15.58 -2.64 -2.32
CA PRO A 288 -16.97 -2.75 -1.88
C PRO A 288 -17.97 -1.99 -2.77
N GLN A 289 -17.61 -0.78 -3.19
CA GLN A 289 -18.42 0.05 -4.09
C GLN A 289 -18.52 -0.59 -5.47
N LEU A 290 -17.42 -1.13 -6.01
CA LEU A 290 -17.41 -1.77 -7.33
C LEU A 290 -18.34 -3.02 -7.38
N ILE A 291 -18.45 -3.73 -6.26
CA ILE A 291 -19.39 -4.86 -6.11
C ILE A 291 -20.84 -4.35 -6.04
N GLU A 292 -21.10 -3.31 -5.24
CA GLU A 292 -22.44 -2.71 -5.10
C GLU A 292 -22.96 -2.15 -6.43
N GLU A 293 -22.10 -1.48 -7.19
CA GLU A 293 -22.39 -0.94 -8.52
C GLU A 293 -22.43 -2.02 -9.62
N LYS A 294 -22.17 -3.29 -9.26
CA LYS A 294 -22.14 -4.44 -10.18
C LYS A 294 -21.17 -4.24 -11.34
N LEU A 295 -20.03 -3.59 -11.08
CA LEU A 295 -18.91 -3.51 -12.01
C LEU A 295 -18.08 -4.80 -11.96
N ILE A 296 -17.95 -5.37 -10.76
CA ILE A 296 -17.33 -6.67 -10.50
C ILE A 296 -18.23 -7.53 -9.61
N ASP A 297 -18.04 -8.85 -9.64
CA ASP A 297 -18.69 -9.77 -8.70
C ASP A 297 -17.89 -9.93 -7.39
N SER A 298 -18.36 -10.79 -6.48
CA SER A 298 -17.72 -11.06 -5.20
C SER A 298 -16.35 -11.75 -5.30
N ASP A 299 -15.99 -12.21 -6.50
CA ASP A 299 -14.76 -12.91 -6.86
C ASP A 299 -13.84 -12.02 -7.74
N GLY A 300 -14.20 -10.74 -7.91
CA GLY A 300 -13.43 -9.79 -8.71
C GLY A 300 -13.63 -9.93 -10.21
N THR A 301 -14.55 -10.78 -10.66
CA THR A 301 -14.83 -10.95 -12.09
C THR A 301 -15.58 -9.73 -12.61
N PRO A 302 -15.10 -9.07 -13.68
CA PRO A 302 -15.83 -7.98 -14.32
C PRO A 302 -17.21 -8.44 -14.79
N ILE A 303 -18.27 -7.78 -14.32
CA ILE A 303 -19.66 -8.03 -14.75
C ILE A 303 -19.99 -7.17 -15.96
N ASN A 304 -19.46 -5.95 -16.02
CA ASN A 304 -19.56 -5.08 -17.18
C ASN A 304 -18.22 -4.40 -17.47
N HIS A 305 -17.93 -4.17 -18.74
CA HIS A 305 -16.64 -3.62 -19.20
C HIS A 305 -16.63 -2.08 -19.22
N LYS A 306 -17.28 -1.45 -18.23
CA LYS A 306 -17.24 0.00 -18.09
C LYS A 306 -15.89 0.44 -17.53
N ASN A 307 -15.42 1.59 -17.99
CA ASN A 307 -14.24 2.23 -17.45
C ASN A 307 -14.51 2.71 -16.02
N ILE A 308 -13.51 2.54 -15.14
CA ILE A 308 -13.61 2.84 -13.71
C ILE A 308 -12.77 4.09 -13.40
N LYS A 309 -13.42 5.17 -12.97
CA LYS A 309 -12.73 6.38 -12.52
C LYS A 309 -12.25 6.23 -11.08
N LEU A 310 -10.96 5.99 -10.90
CA LEU A 310 -10.35 5.85 -9.57
C LEU A 310 -9.91 7.19 -8.99
N LEU A 311 -9.13 7.94 -9.77
CA LEU A 311 -8.53 9.22 -9.41
C LEU A 311 -8.82 10.26 -10.51
N PRO A 312 -9.10 11.53 -10.18
CA PRO A 312 -9.53 12.55 -11.14
C PRO A 312 -8.47 12.83 -12.22
N ASN A 313 -7.19 12.86 -11.84
CA ASN A 313 -6.06 13.21 -12.72
C ASN A 313 -5.44 12.01 -13.44
N MET A 314 -5.94 10.80 -13.18
CA MET A 314 -5.43 9.57 -13.79
C MET A 314 -6.38 9.05 -14.87
N PRO A 315 -5.86 8.33 -15.88
CA PRO A 315 -6.70 7.64 -16.85
C PRO A 315 -7.71 6.72 -16.17
N ASP A 316 -8.86 6.55 -16.80
CA ASP A 316 -9.86 5.62 -16.32
C ASP A 316 -9.35 4.19 -16.49
N MET A 317 -9.59 3.34 -15.49
CA MET A 317 -9.13 1.97 -15.49
C MET A 317 -10.07 1.10 -16.33
N THR A 318 -9.52 0.35 -17.27
CA THR A 318 -10.27 -0.65 -18.07
C THR A 318 -10.20 -2.04 -17.43
N THR A 319 -11.00 -2.99 -17.93
CA THR A 319 -10.96 -4.37 -17.41
C THR A 319 -9.54 -4.99 -17.42
N PRO A 320 -8.74 -4.88 -18.51
CA PRO A 320 -7.37 -5.38 -18.52
C PRO A 320 -6.41 -4.69 -17.55
N ASP A 321 -6.75 -3.51 -17.04
CA ASP A 321 -5.94 -2.77 -16.07
C ASP A 321 -6.17 -3.21 -14.62
N LEU A 322 -7.19 -4.04 -14.35
CA LEU A 322 -7.46 -4.51 -12.99
C LEU A 322 -6.27 -5.31 -12.45
N LEU A 323 -5.87 -5.02 -11.20
CA LEU A 323 -4.73 -5.65 -10.53
C LEU A 323 -4.76 -7.19 -10.52
N TRP A 324 -5.96 -7.78 -10.54
CA TRP A 324 -6.16 -9.23 -10.50
C TRP A 324 -6.57 -9.80 -11.86
N TYR A 325 -6.59 -9.00 -12.93
CA TYR A 325 -6.94 -9.48 -14.25
C TYR A 325 -5.92 -10.54 -14.72
N PHE A 326 -6.41 -11.75 -14.95
CA PHE A 326 -5.58 -12.86 -15.41
C PHE A 326 -6.33 -13.63 -16.51
N PRO A 327 -6.18 -13.22 -17.78
CA PRO A 327 -6.90 -13.85 -18.87
C PRO A 327 -6.44 -15.31 -19.04
N GLY A 328 -7.40 -16.22 -19.21
CA GLY A 328 -7.14 -17.64 -19.43
C GLY A 328 -7.07 -18.51 -18.16
N ASP A 329 -7.02 -17.92 -16.96
CA ASP A 329 -7.13 -18.67 -15.70
C ASP A 329 -7.95 -17.90 -14.65
N THR A 330 -9.23 -18.27 -14.56
CA THR A 330 -10.16 -17.65 -13.61
C THR A 330 -9.83 -17.97 -12.15
N ASN A 331 -9.17 -19.10 -11.86
CA ASN A 331 -8.84 -19.46 -10.48
C ASN A 331 -7.69 -18.60 -9.96
N VAL A 332 -6.68 -18.34 -10.81
CA VAL A 332 -5.59 -17.42 -10.50
C VAL A 332 -6.12 -16.00 -10.31
N GLN A 333 -6.99 -15.51 -11.21
CA GLN A 333 -7.66 -14.21 -11.05
C GLN A 333 -8.36 -14.08 -9.69
N LYS A 334 -9.21 -15.06 -9.33
CA LYS A 334 -9.92 -15.06 -8.04
C LYS A 334 -8.97 -15.04 -6.86
N SER A 335 -7.89 -15.81 -6.94
CA SER A 335 -6.87 -15.88 -5.89
C SER A 335 -6.18 -14.53 -5.70
N ILE A 336 -5.75 -13.87 -6.80
CA ILE A 336 -5.13 -12.55 -6.74
C ILE A 336 -6.12 -11.50 -6.21
N PHE A 337 -7.39 -11.57 -6.63
CA PHE A 337 -8.43 -10.67 -6.12
C PHE A 337 -8.61 -10.80 -4.61
N HIS A 338 -8.78 -12.03 -4.10
CA HIS A 338 -9.00 -12.26 -2.66
C HIS A 338 -7.78 -11.87 -1.82
N VAL A 339 -6.57 -12.14 -2.31
CA VAL A 339 -5.32 -11.68 -1.66
C VAL A 339 -5.23 -10.15 -1.65
N SER A 340 -5.54 -9.49 -2.77
CA SER A 340 -5.49 -8.02 -2.88
C SER A 340 -6.53 -7.36 -1.96
N LYS A 341 -7.75 -7.90 -1.95
CA LYS A 341 -8.84 -7.45 -1.08
C LYS A 341 -8.48 -7.60 0.41
N ALA A 342 -7.94 -8.76 0.80
CA ALA A 342 -7.51 -9.02 2.17
C ALA A 342 -6.35 -8.10 2.59
N THR A 343 -5.36 -7.92 1.71
CA THR A 343 -4.22 -7.01 1.91
C THR A 343 -4.70 -5.60 2.24
N VAL A 344 -5.55 -5.02 1.38
CA VAL A 344 -6.06 -3.66 1.57
C VAL A 344 -6.91 -3.54 2.83
N HIS A 345 -7.74 -4.55 3.13
CA HIS A 345 -8.52 -4.61 4.36
C HIS A 345 -7.64 -4.59 5.62
N HIS A 346 -6.46 -5.20 5.60
CA HIS A 346 -5.52 -5.09 6.70
C HIS A 346 -4.85 -3.71 6.74
N MET A 347 -4.38 -3.21 5.60
CA MET A 347 -3.65 -1.95 5.48
C MET A 347 -4.41 -0.74 6.01
N VAL A 348 -5.74 -0.66 5.83
CA VAL A 348 -6.55 0.48 6.33
C VAL A 348 -6.48 0.64 7.85
N ASN A 349 -6.05 -0.40 8.57
CA ASN A 349 -5.84 -0.34 10.01
C ASN A 349 -4.46 0.19 10.40
N ALA A 350 -3.54 0.48 9.48
CA ALA A 350 -2.22 1.02 9.81
C ALA A 350 -2.31 2.45 10.38
N ASP A 351 -1.33 2.86 11.19
CA ASP A 351 -1.21 4.27 11.60
C ASP A 351 -0.90 5.17 10.38
N TRP A 352 -0.12 4.64 9.42
CA TRP A 352 0.15 5.29 8.13
C TRP A 352 0.19 4.28 6.98
N ILE A 353 -0.20 4.71 5.78
CA ILE A 353 0.03 3.97 4.54
C ILE A 353 1.08 4.74 3.73
N LEU A 354 2.25 4.14 3.55
CA LEU A 354 3.35 4.72 2.79
C LEU A 354 3.23 4.24 1.35
N CYS A 355 3.41 5.13 0.39
CA CYS A 355 3.52 4.75 -1.01
C CYS A 355 4.71 5.47 -1.64
N ASN A 356 5.47 4.76 -2.48
CA ASN A 356 6.61 5.29 -3.22
C ASN A 356 6.13 6.16 -4.39
N TRP A 357 5.55 7.31 -4.09
CA TRP A 357 5.07 8.33 -5.03
C TRP A 357 5.31 9.72 -4.43
N PHE A 358 5.22 10.78 -5.23
CA PHE A 358 5.32 12.17 -4.78
C PHE A 358 4.07 12.97 -5.16
N HIS A 359 3.68 13.92 -4.31
CA HIS A 359 2.40 14.60 -4.36
C HIS A 359 2.11 15.23 -5.73
N GLU A 360 3.10 15.86 -6.35
CA GLU A 360 2.93 16.55 -7.63
C GLU A 360 2.66 15.59 -8.81
N LEU A 361 3.00 14.29 -8.69
CA LEU A 361 2.73 13.29 -9.72
C LEU A 361 1.22 13.00 -9.86
N ASP A 362 0.51 12.96 -8.73
CA ASP A 362 -0.94 12.80 -8.67
C ASP A 362 -1.53 13.37 -7.36
N PRO A 363 -1.83 14.68 -7.30
CA PRO A 363 -2.25 15.32 -6.05
C PRO A 363 -3.46 14.68 -5.37
N ALA A 364 -4.36 14.07 -6.15
CA ALA A 364 -5.60 13.47 -5.66
C ALA A 364 -5.38 12.16 -4.90
N ALA A 365 -4.23 11.51 -5.06
CA ALA A 365 -3.90 10.31 -4.29
C ALA A 365 -3.77 10.59 -2.78
N HIS A 366 -3.52 11.83 -2.37
CA HIS A 366 -3.52 12.22 -0.95
C HIS A 366 -4.91 12.10 -0.30
N ASP A 367 -5.98 12.23 -1.08
CA ASP A 367 -7.35 12.19 -0.56
C ASP A 367 -7.93 10.77 -0.46
N LEU A 368 -7.14 9.74 -0.82
CA LEU A 368 -7.58 8.33 -0.75
C LEU A 368 -7.87 7.88 0.68
N THR A 369 -7.07 8.33 1.64
CA THR A 369 -7.23 8.03 3.06
C THR A 369 -6.42 9.06 3.87
N PRO A 370 -6.91 9.52 5.04
CA PRO A 370 -6.27 10.60 5.80
C PRO A 370 -4.86 10.27 6.33
N ASN A 371 -4.45 9.00 6.29
CA ASN A 371 -3.16 8.53 6.78
C ASN A 371 -2.19 8.10 5.67
N ILE A 372 -2.47 8.41 4.40
CA ILE A 372 -1.54 8.13 3.30
C ILE A 372 -0.40 9.15 3.27
N LEU A 373 0.84 8.69 3.09
CA LEU A 373 2.02 9.53 2.94
C LEU A 373 2.73 9.23 1.63
N SER A 374 2.99 10.29 0.85
CA SER A 374 3.85 10.24 -0.32
C SER A 374 5.30 10.38 0.13
N ILE A 375 6.11 9.35 -0.05
CA ILE A 375 7.52 9.31 0.41
C ILE A 375 8.51 9.04 -0.73
N GLY A 376 8.03 9.02 -1.98
CA GLY A 376 8.83 8.77 -3.17
C GLY A 376 9.31 10.03 -3.87
N PRO A 377 10.10 9.91 -4.95
CA PRO A 377 10.78 8.68 -5.35
C PRO A 377 11.81 8.22 -4.32
N LEU A 378 11.83 6.92 -4.05
CA LEU A 378 12.88 6.28 -3.26
C LEU A 378 14.04 5.90 -4.18
N LEU A 379 15.18 6.58 -4.01
CA LEU A 379 16.42 6.36 -4.77
C LEU A 379 17.53 5.86 -3.84
N ALA A 380 18.39 4.99 -4.36
CA ALA A 380 19.56 4.48 -3.64
C ALA A 380 20.71 5.50 -3.62
N ALA A 381 20.76 6.41 -4.59
CA ALA A 381 21.74 7.50 -4.65
C ALA A 381 23.20 7.02 -4.49
N GLY A 382 23.54 5.90 -5.14
CA GLY A 382 24.87 5.27 -5.09
C GLY A 382 25.10 4.30 -3.93
N GLN A 383 24.12 4.12 -3.04
CA GLN A 383 24.13 3.07 -2.01
C GLN A 383 23.61 1.74 -2.59
N SER A 384 23.77 0.64 -1.83
CA SER A 384 23.24 -0.66 -2.26
C SER A 384 21.71 -0.62 -2.37
N SER A 385 21.20 -1.02 -3.52
CA SER A 385 19.78 -1.07 -3.82
C SER A 385 19.08 -2.24 -3.11
N GLY A 386 19.79 -3.23 -2.57
CA GLY A 386 19.13 -4.47 -2.12
C GLY A 386 18.92 -5.51 -3.21
N SER A 387 19.67 -5.48 -4.32
CA SER A 387 19.47 -6.40 -5.44
C SER A 387 19.36 -7.88 -5.02
N PHE A 388 18.58 -8.69 -5.76
CA PHE A 388 18.54 -10.15 -5.53
C PHE A 388 19.73 -10.90 -6.11
N CYS A 389 20.36 -10.31 -7.12
CA CYS A 389 21.44 -10.90 -7.90
C CYS A 389 22.66 -9.98 -7.86
N SER A 390 23.84 -10.57 -8.02
CA SER A 390 25.08 -9.81 -8.14
C SER A 390 25.03 -8.93 -9.39
N GLU A 391 25.10 -7.62 -9.21
CA GLU A 391 25.07 -6.65 -10.29
C GLU A 391 26.38 -6.70 -11.10
N ASP A 392 26.26 -6.78 -12.43
CA ASP A 392 27.41 -6.69 -13.34
C ASP A 392 27.67 -5.21 -13.69
N SER A 393 28.59 -4.58 -12.96
CA SER A 393 28.99 -3.19 -13.20
C SER A 393 29.78 -2.98 -14.49
N THR A 394 30.22 -4.04 -15.18
CA THR A 394 30.91 -3.90 -16.48
C THR A 394 30.03 -3.29 -17.56
N CYS A 395 28.70 -3.32 -17.38
CA CYS A 395 27.77 -2.61 -18.27
C CYS A 395 27.97 -1.10 -18.23
N LEU A 396 28.35 -0.51 -17.08
CA LEU A 396 28.60 0.94 -16.97
C LEU A 396 29.81 1.35 -17.81
N THR A 397 30.92 0.60 -17.73
CA THR A 397 32.11 0.83 -18.57
C THR A 397 31.83 0.64 -20.07
N TRP A 398 30.86 -0.21 -20.41
CA TRP A 398 30.40 -0.33 -21.80
C TRP A 398 29.56 0.88 -22.22
N LEU A 399 28.69 1.40 -21.34
CA LEU A 399 27.88 2.60 -21.58
C LEU A 399 28.74 3.86 -21.77
N ASP A 400 29.85 3.99 -21.04
CA ASP A 400 30.82 5.10 -21.18
C ASP A 400 31.35 5.26 -22.61
N LYS A 401 31.38 4.16 -23.38
CA LYS A 401 31.87 4.12 -24.76
C LYS A 401 30.78 4.45 -25.79
N GLN A 402 29.52 4.54 -25.36
CA GLN A 402 28.39 4.78 -26.24
C GLN A 402 28.10 6.28 -26.37
N PRO A 403 27.60 6.75 -27.53
CA PRO A 403 27.12 8.12 -27.67
C PRO A 403 26.01 8.46 -26.66
N LYS A 404 25.85 9.76 -26.38
CA LYS A 404 24.74 10.25 -25.55
C LYS A 404 23.39 9.95 -26.19
N ASN A 405 22.40 9.55 -25.38
CA ASN A 405 21.04 9.22 -25.83
C ASN A 405 21.00 8.25 -27.02
N SER A 406 21.83 7.20 -27.04
CA SER A 406 21.84 6.21 -28.12
C SER A 406 21.47 4.79 -27.69
N VAL A 407 21.55 4.47 -26.39
CA VAL A 407 21.41 3.10 -25.88
C VAL A 407 19.96 2.81 -25.49
N VAL A 408 19.42 1.71 -25.97
CA VAL A 408 18.15 1.15 -25.49
C VAL A 408 18.44 0.24 -24.30
N TYR A 409 17.94 0.59 -23.11
CA TYR A 409 18.01 -0.27 -21.94
C TYR A 409 16.79 -1.21 -21.90
N VAL A 410 16.99 -2.49 -21.60
CA VAL A 410 15.94 -3.52 -21.65
C VAL A 410 15.98 -4.38 -20.38
N ALA A 411 14.93 -4.32 -19.58
CA ALA A 411 14.79 -5.13 -18.37
C ALA A 411 13.31 -5.36 -18.00
N PHE A 412 12.97 -6.60 -17.62
CA PHE A 412 11.59 -7.01 -17.35
C PHE A 412 11.36 -7.41 -15.88
N GLY A 413 12.19 -6.88 -14.96
CA GLY A 413 12.08 -7.18 -13.54
C GLY A 413 12.45 -8.64 -13.19
N SER A 414 12.22 -9.00 -11.93
CA SER A 414 12.61 -10.28 -11.31
C SER A 414 11.56 -11.39 -11.40
N THR A 415 10.39 -11.11 -12.00
CA THR A 415 9.24 -12.04 -11.98
C THR A 415 8.69 -12.37 -13.37
N SER A 416 9.01 -11.58 -14.40
CA SER A 416 8.50 -11.80 -15.75
C SER A 416 9.07 -13.07 -16.38
N LYS A 417 8.25 -13.73 -17.20
CA LYS A 417 8.59 -14.94 -17.92
C LYS A 417 8.09 -14.86 -19.34
N PHE A 418 8.91 -15.30 -20.28
CA PHE A 418 8.61 -15.26 -21.70
C PHE A 418 8.73 -16.65 -22.31
N SER A 419 7.94 -16.90 -23.36
CA SER A 419 8.12 -18.10 -24.17
C SER A 419 9.42 -17.98 -24.98
N PRO A 420 10.03 -19.11 -25.41
CA PRO A 420 11.18 -19.08 -26.30
C PRO A 420 10.93 -18.25 -27.57
N GLN A 421 9.74 -18.41 -28.18
CA GLN A 421 9.32 -17.61 -29.34
C GLN A 421 9.36 -16.10 -29.04
N GLN A 422 8.89 -15.68 -27.87
CA GLN A 422 8.86 -14.27 -27.51
C GLN A 422 10.25 -13.70 -27.24
N LEU A 423 11.15 -14.50 -26.66
CA LEU A 423 12.57 -14.15 -26.49
C LEU A 423 13.28 -14.04 -27.83
N ASP A 424 12.98 -14.92 -28.78
CA ASP A 424 13.52 -14.85 -30.14
C ASP A 424 13.05 -13.58 -30.87
N GLU A 425 11.78 -13.21 -30.78
CA GLU A 425 11.29 -11.94 -31.37
C GLU A 425 11.93 -10.72 -30.70
N LEU A 426 12.15 -10.75 -29.37
CA LEU A 426 12.89 -9.70 -28.67
C LEU A 426 14.32 -9.60 -29.21
N ALA A 427 15.08 -10.70 -29.23
CA ALA A 427 16.45 -10.70 -29.72
C ALA A 427 16.53 -10.19 -31.17
N ASN A 428 15.63 -10.65 -32.04
CA ASN A 428 15.56 -10.19 -33.43
C ASN A 428 15.18 -8.70 -33.53
N GLY A 429 14.32 -8.19 -32.65
CA GLY A 429 14.00 -6.76 -32.57
C GLY A 429 15.21 -5.91 -32.15
N LEU A 430 15.95 -6.36 -31.13
CA LEU A 430 17.20 -5.72 -30.69
C LEU A 430 18.25 -5.66 -31.81
N GLU A 431 18.35 -6.74 -32.59
CA GLU A 431 19.22 -6.78 -33.77
C GLU A 431 18.75 -5.81 -34.86
N LEU A 432 17.45 -5.84 -35.19
CA LEU A 432 16.83 -5.09 -36.27
C LEU A 432 16.87 -3.57 -36.06
N MET A 433 16.83 -3.11 -34.80
CA MET A 433 16.94 -1.68 -34.49
C MET A 433 18.26 -1.06 -34.95
N GLY A 434 19.33 -1.85 -35.10
CA GLY A 434 20.63 -1.34 -35.52
C GLY A 434 21.28 -0.35 -34.54
N ARG A 435 20.76 -0.24 -33.30
CA ARG A 435 21.22 0.69 -32.26
C ARG A 435 21.97 -0.05 -31.14
N PRO A 436 22.79 0.65 -30.34
CA PRO A 436 23.33 0.09 -29.11
C PRO A 436 22.22 -0.30 -28.13
N PHE A 437 22.35 -1.46 -27.48
CA PHE A 437 21.40 -1.87 -26.45
C PHE A 437 22.10 -2.56 -25.27
N LEU A 438 21.50 -2.41 -24.09
CA LEU A 438 21.86 -3.13 -22.87
C LEU A 438 20.66 -3.97 -22.43
N TRP A 439 20.79 -5.29 -22.47
CA TRP A 439 19.72 -6.22 -22.09
C TRP A 439 20.07 -7.00 -20.82
N VAL A 440 19.20 -6.89 -19.82
CA VAL A 440 19.22 -7.74 -18.62
C VAL A 440 18.50 -9.06 -18.93
N ALA A 441 19.28 -10.09 -19.24
CA ALA A 441 18.79 -11.40 -19.66
C ALA A 441 19.02 -12.45 -18.56
N TRP A 442 18.33 -12.29 -17.43
CA TRP A 442 18.46 -13.20 -16.30
C TRP A 442 17.76 -14.55 -16.56
N SER A 443 18.27 -15.62 -15.95
CA SER A 443 17.87 -17.00 -16.23
C SER A 443 16.37 -17.29 -16.01
N GLY A 444 15.71 -16.60 -15.09
CA GLY A 444 14.28 -16.81 -14.83
C GLY A 444 13.35 -16.31 -15.91
N LEU A 445 13.82 -15.46 -16.85
CA LEU A 445 13.02 -15.04 -18.02
C LEU A 445 12.57 -16.23 -18.86
N ASN A 446 13.34 -17.33 -18.88
CA ASN A 446 13.04 -18.55 -19.60
C ASN A 446 12.78 -19.74 -18.63
N ASN A 447 12.04 -19.51 -17.54
CA ASN A 447 11.76 -20.53 -16.52
C ASN A 447 13.00 -21.22 -15.94
N GLY A 448 14.15 -20.54 -15.92
CA GLY A 448 15.43 -21.11 -15.48
C GLY A 448 16.12 -22.02 -16.50
N SER A 449 15.55 -22.18 -17.70
CA SER A 449 16.21 -22.87 -18.82
C SER A 449 17.21 -21.95 -19.49
N SER A 450 18.48 -22.33 -19.48
CA SER A 450 19.54 -21.65 -20.24
C SER A 450 19.63 -22.24 -21.66
N PRO A 451 19.84 -21.43 -22.72
CA PRO A 451 20.05 -19.97 -22.72
C PRO A 451 18.80 -19.14 -23.09
N VAL A 452 18.76 -17.87 -22.65
CA VAL A 452 17.70 -16.88 -22.98
C VAL A 452 17.81 -16.37 -24.43
N TYR A 453 18.98 -16.53 -25.04
CA TYR A 453 19.31 -16.06 -26.39
C TYR A 453 20.32 -17.03 -27.04
N SER A 454 20.40 -17.02 -28.38
CA SER A 454 21.33 -17.89 -29.11
C SER A 454 22.75 -17.32 -29.20
N ASN A 455 23.75 -18.19 -29.33
CA ASN A 455 25.14 -17.77 -29.58
C ASN A 455 25.29 -17.02 -30.92
N ASP A 456 24.45 -17.36 -31.91
CA ASP A 456 24.49 -16.69 -33.20
C ASP A 456 23.93 -15.26 -33.11
N PHE A 457 22.94 -15.01 -32.24
CA PHE A 457 22.51 -13.64 -31.94
C PHE A 457 23.66 -12.79 -31.42
N ILE A 458 24.45 -13.29 -30.45
CA ILE A 458 25.63 -12.58 -29.92
C ILE A 458 26.63 -12.22 -31.02
N LYS A 459 26.91 -13.16 -31.93
CA LYS A 459 27.82 -12.91 -33.07
C LYS A 459 27.29 -11.82 -34.00
N ARG A 460 25.98 -11.77 -34.25
CA ARG A 460 25.37 -10.80 -35.17
C ARG A 460 25.29 -9.39 -34.57
N VAL A 461 25.05 -9.27 -33.26
CA VAL A 461 25.01 -7.96 -32.60
C VAL A 461 26.39 -7.39 -32.29
N GLY A 462 27.39 -8.26 -32.06
CA GLY A 462 28.76 -7.85 -31.82
C GLY A 462 28.89 -6.91 -30.61
N ASP A 463 29.67 -5.84 -30.76
CA ASP A 463 29.93 -4.83 -29.73
C ASP A 463 28.79 -3.82 -29.52
N ARG A 464 27.77 -3.82 -30.40
CA ARG A 464 26.56 -2.99 -30.28
C ARG A 464 25.65 -3.45 -29.14
N GLY A 465 25.70 -4.73 -28.78
CA GLY A 465 24.88 -5.29 -27.71
C GLY A 465 25.70 -5.63 -26.47
N LYS A 466 25.28 -5.16 -25.30
CA LYS A 466 25.76 -5.69 -24.01
C LYS A 466 24.63 -6.47 -23.37
N ILE A 467 24.92 -7.70 -22.96
CA ILE A 467 23.98 -8.54 -22.23
C ILE A 467 24.60 -8.89 -20.89
N VAL A 468 23.81 -8.77 -19.84
CA VAL A 468 24.20 -9.09 -18.46
C VAL A 468 23.09 -9.88 -17.79
N GLU A 469 23.44 -10.68 -16.79
CA GLU A 469 22.43 -11.38 -15.99
C GLU A 469 21.69 -10.40 -15.09
N TRP A 470 22.39 -9.43 -14.50
CA TRP A 470 21.78 -8.40 -13.66
C TRP A 470 22.55 -7.09 -13.76
N ALA A 471 21.84 -5.95 -13.75
CA ALA A 471 22.44 -4.63 -13.93
C ALA A 471 22.17 -3.73 -12.71
N PRO A 472 23.09 -2.79 -12.38
CA PRO A 472 22.82 -1.70 -11.44
C PRO A 472 21.83 -0.71 -12.08
N GLN A 473 20.54 -1.07 -12.13
CA GLN A 473 19.51 -0.42 -12.95
C GLN A 473 19.42 1.10 -12.73
N GLU A 474 19.42 1.57 -11.48
CA GLU A 474 19.37 3.00 -11.16
C GLU A 474 20.55 3.77 -11.77
N ALA A 475 21.76 3.19 -11.71
CA ALA A 475 22.96 3.80 -12.29
C ALA A 475 22.95 3.75 -13.83
N VAL A 476 22.42 2.66 -14.41
CA VAL A 476 22.22 2.53 -15.86
C VAL A 476 21.24 3.59 -16.36
N LEU A 477 20.08 3.73 -15.73
CA LEU A 477 19.07 4.73 -16.09
C LEU A 477 19.58 6.16 -15.91
N GLY A 478 20.46 6.39 -14.93
CA GLY A 478 21.15 7.67 -14.73
C GLY A 478 22.27 7.96 -15.74
N HIS A 479 22.65 6.99 -16.58
CA HIS A 479 23.77 7.14 -17.50
C HIS A 479 23.40 7.99 -18.73
N PRO A 480 24.21 8.99 -19.13
CA PRO A 480 23.89 9.90 -20.25
C PRO A 480 23.70 9.23 -21.63
N SER A 481 24.20 8.01 -21.79
CA SER A 481 24.07 7.23 -23.03
C SER A 481 22.71 6.54 -23.19
N VAL A 482 21.97 6.32 -22.10
CA VAL A 482 20.65 5.68 -22.16
C VAL A 482 19.63 6.65 -22.77
N ALA A 483 18.92 6.16 -23.79
CA ALA A 483 17.97 6.92 -24.58
C ALA A 483 16.52 6.63 -24.18
N CYS A 484 16.20 5.37 -23.95
CA CYS A 484 14.88 4.91 -23.51
C CYS A 484 14.99 3.56 -22.78
N PHE A 485 13.92 3.19 -22.08
CA PHE A 485 13.83 1.97 -21.29
C PHE A 485 12.67 1.08 -21.77
N VAL A 486 12.98 -0.09 -22.33
CA VAL A 486 12.01 -1.16 -22.58
C VAL A 486 11.76 -1.90 -21.27
N SER A 487 10.55 -1.76 -20.73
CA SER A 487 10.24 -2.17 -19.35
C SER A 487 8.91 -2.88 -19.23
N HIS A 488 8.87 -3.85 -18.33
CA HIS A 488 7.63 -4.47 -17.84
C HIS A 488 6.71 -3.53 -17.04
N CYS A 489 7.07 -2.25 -16.83
CA CYS A 489 6.22 -1.27 -16.15
C CYS A 489 5.94 -1.56 -14.67
N GLY A 490 6.80 -2.32 -13.98
CA GLY A 490 6.73 -2.42 -12.52
C GLY A 490 6.96 -1.06 -11.86
N TRP A 491 6.22 -0.77 -10.79
CA TRP A 491 6.19 0.56 -10.17
C TRP A 491 7.58 1.07 -9.75
N SER A 492 8.40 0.22 -9.11
CA SER A 492 9.78 0.57 -8.70
C SER A 492 10.63 1.00 -9.89
N SER A 493 10.60 0.23 -10.99
CA SER A 493 11.37 0.49 -12.20
C SER A 493 10.88 1.76 -12.91
N PHE A 494 9.58 2.02 -12.90
CA PHE A 494 9.03 3.28 -13.40
C PHE A 494 9.50 4.47 -12.57
N MET A 495 9.47 4.40 -11.23
CA MET A 495 9.93 5.48 -10.37
C MET A 495 11.42 5.80 -10.58
N GLU A 496 12.26 4.80 -10.85
CA GLU A 496 13.67 5.02 -11.24
C GLU A 496 13.80 5.70 -12.60
N SER A 497 13.10 5.22 -13.62
CA SER A 497 13.13 5.79 -14.98
C SER A 497 12.65 7.23 -15.00
N LEU A 498 11.54 7.50 -14.31
CA LEU A 498 10.96 8.83 -14.13
C LEU A 498 11.96 9.76 -13.44
N SER A 499 12.60 9.31 -12.36
CA SER A 499 13.59 10.10 -11.63
C SER A 499 14.84 10.43 -12.45
N MET A 500 15.13 9.64 -13.48
CA MET A 500 16.25 9.89 -14.39
C MET A 500 15.82 10.63 -15.67
N GLY A 501 14.51 10.78 -15.90
CA GLY A 501 13.95 11.42 -17.10
C GLY A 501 14.11 10.57 -18.35
N VAL A 502 14.11 9.25 -18.20
CA VAL A 502 14.23 8.28 -19.30
C VAL A 502 12.84 7.85 -19.75
N PRO A 503 12.46 8.09 -21.03
CA PRO A 503 11.21 7.61 -21.61
C PRO A 503 11.09 6.09 -21.65
N LEU A 504 9.86 5.58 -21.66
CA LEU A 504 9.59 4.14 -21.63
C LEU A 504 8.99 3.59 -22.92
N VAL A 505 9.40 2.37 -23.25
CA VAL A 505 8.66 1.45 -24.13
C VAL A 505 8.06 0.37 -23.24
N CYS A 506 6.75 0.44 -23.05
CA CYS A 506 5.99 -0.34 -22.10
C CYS A 506 5.65 -1.73 -22.64
N TRP A 507 6.00 -2.76 -21.88
CA TRP A 507 5.69 -4.16 -22.14
C TRP A 507 5.17 -4.85 -20.86
N PRO A 508 4.00 -4.46 -20.34
CA PRO A 508 3.50 -5.01 -19.09
C PRO A 508 3.26 -6.52 -19.19
N TYR A 509 3.51 -7.24 -18.10
CA TYR A 509 3.32 -8.69 -18.01
C TYR A 509 2.04 -9.04 -17.24
N PHE A 510 1.83 -8.50 -16.03
CA PHE A 510 0.65 -8.77 -15.21
C PHE A 510 0.43 -7.73 -14.10
N ALA A 511 -0.71 -7.85 -13.41
CA ALA A 511 -1.06 -7.10 -12.22
C ALA A 511 -0.98 -5.57 -12.40
N ASP A 512 -0.30 -4.86 -11.49
CA ASP A 512 -0.24 -3.41 -11.46
C ASP A 512 0.50 -2.80 -12.66
N GLN A 513 1.29 -3.61 -13.36
CA GLN A 513 2.01 -3.21 -14.56
C GLN A 513 1.07 -2.76 -15.67
N MET A 514 -0.12 -3.38 -15.78
CA MET A 514 -1.11 -3.05 -16.80
C MET A 514 -1.61 -1.61 -16.62
N TYR A 515 -2.08 -1.28 -15.42
CA TYR A 515 -2.52 0.07 -15.12
C TYR A 515 -1.36 1.08 -15.10
N THR A 516 -0.18 0.68 -14.62
CA THR A 516 1.02 1.54 -14.65
C THR A 516 1.39 1.90 -16.10
N LYS A 517 1.31 0.96 -17.05
CA LYS A 517 1.47 1.22 -18.48
C LYS A 517 0.44 2.21 -19.00
N THR A 518 -0.83 2.07 -18.63
CA THR A 518 -1.89 3.01 -19.01
C THR A 518 -1.63 4.42 -18.47
N CYS A 519 -1.14 4.54 -17.23
CA CYS A 519 -0.72 5.82 -16.66
C CYS A 519 0.48 6.43 -17.40
N ILE A 520 1.49 5.62 -17.74
CA ILE A 520 2.69 6.06 -18.47
C ILE A 520 2.33 6.60 -19.86
N CYS A 521 1.51 5.87 -20.61
CA CYS A 521 1.22 6.19 -22.00
C CYS A 521 0.13 7.24 -22.15
N ASP A 522 -0.97 7.09 -21.42
CA ASP A 522 -2.19 7.88 -21.65
C ASP A 522 -2.34 9.03 -20.65
N GLY A 523 -1.82 8.85 -19.43
CA GLY A 523 -1.85 9.88 -18.38
C GLY A 523 -0.69 10.87 -18.51
N TRP A 524 0.51 10.40 -18.19
CA TRP A 524 1.71 11.23 -18.15
C TRP A 524 2.37 11.43 -19.51
N ARG A 525 2.05 10.57 -20.49
CA ARG A 525 2.59 10.60 -21.86
C ARG A 525 4.12 10.65 -21.86
N VAL A 526 4.74 9.73 -21.13
CA VAL A 526 6.21 9.56 -21.04
C VAL A 526 6.71 8.25 -21.65
N GLY A 527 5.84 7.58 -22.41
CA GLY A 527 6.19 6.36 -23.12
C GLY A 527 5.09 5.87 -24.04
N VAL A 528 5.40 4.84 -24.80
CA VAL A 528 4.46 4.11 -25.67
C VAL A 528 4.40 2.66 -25.23
N TRP A 529 3.42 1.89 -25.70
CA TRP A 529 3.37 0.46 -25.39
C TRP A 529 3.45 -0.41 -26.63
N LEU A 530 4.04 -1.59 -26.45
CA LEU A 530 4.13 -2.64 -27.45
C LEU A 530 2.81 -3.39 -27.56
N LYS A 531 2.40 -3.68 -28.79
CA LYS A 531 1.20 -4.46 -29.09
C LYS A 531 1.56 -5.83 -29.65
N GLY A 532 0.97 -6.88 -29.07
CA GLY A 532 1.05 -8.22 -29.65
C GLY A 532 0.19 -8.34 -30.90
N ASP A 533 0.53 -9.32 -31.75
CA ASP A 533 -0.34 -9.77 -32.83
C ASP A 533 -1.58 -10.52 -32.30
N GLU A 534 -2.38 -11.10 -33.19
CA GLU A 534 -3.58 -11.87 -32.80
C GLU A 534 -3.27 -13.05 -31.86
N GLY A 535 -2.04 -13.57 -31.88
CA GLY A 535 -1.55 -14.61 -30.98
C GLY A 535 -0.96 -14.08 -29.67
N GLY A 536 -0.96 -12.77 -29.47
CA GLY A 536 -0.35 -12.11 -28.31
C GLY A 536 1.17 -12.03 -28.38
N VAL A 537 1.79 -12.39 -29.50
CA VAL A 537 3.24 -12.33 -29.68
C VAL A 537 3.63 -10.94 -30.14
N ILE A 538 4.57 -10.31 -29.43
CA ILE A 538 5.14 -9.02 -29.83
C ILE A 538 6.23 -9.29 -30.86
N ARG A 539 6.02 -8.79 -32.08
CA ARG A 539 6.93 -9.00 -33.22
C ARG A 539 8.14 -8.06 -33.14
N ARG A 540 9.26 -8.49 -33.71
CA ARG A 540 10.50 -7.69 -33.82
C ARG A 540 10.31 -6.30 -34.42
N ASP A 541 9.41 -6.17 -35.40
CA ASP A 541 9.14 -4.92 -36.10
C ASP A 541 8.44 -3.92 -35.17
N GLU A 542 7.46 -4.37 -34.38
CA GLU A 542 6.79 -3.56 -33.35
C GLU A 542 7.80 -3.04 -32.31
N ILE A 543 8.74 -3.88 -31.88
CA ILE A 543 9.79 -3.45 -30.93
C ILE A 543 10.62 -2.31 -31.52
N LYS A 544 11.08 -2.47 -32.77
CA LYS A 544 11.84 -1.44 -33.45
C LYS A 544 11.02 -0.17 -33.64
N GLU A 545 9.79 -0.29 -34.13
CA GLU A 545 8.91 0.84 -34.42
C GLU A 545 8.61 1.65 -33.15
N LYS A 546 8.31 0.99 -32.03
CA LYS A 546 8.03 1.67 -30.75
C LYS A 546 9.26 2.32 -30.12
N VAL A 547 10.43 1.72 -30.28
CA VAL A 547 11.67 2.41 -29.88
C VAL A 547 11.90 3.64 -30.75
N ASP A 548 11.78 3.55 -32.07
CA ASP A 548 11.95 4.71 -32.94
C ASP A 548 10.91 5.80 -32.66
N GLU A 549 9.65 5.43 -32.40
CA GLU A 549 8.56 6.33 -32.00
C GLU A 549 8.92 7.13 -30.73
N VAL A 550 9.30 6.44 -29.65
CA VAL A 550 9.67 7.10 -28.37
C VAL A 550 10.87 8.02 -28.52
N LEU A 551 11.85 7.65 -29.33
CA LEU A 551 13.05 8.45 -29.53
C LEU A 551 12.82 9.68 -30.43
N CYS A 552 11.79 9.65 -31.27
CA CYS A 552 11.44 10.76 -32.18
C CYS A 552 10.37 11.69 -31.61
N ASP A 553 9.60 11.27 -30.60
CA ASP A 553 8.56 12.10 -29.98
C ASP A 553 9.14 13.10 -28.97
N GLY A 554 9.21 14.36 -29.40
CA GLY A 554 9.67 15.47 -28.54
C GLY A 554 8.78 15.73 -27.32
N ILE A 555 7.48 15.44 -27.40
CA ILE A 555 6.53 15.63 -26.29
C ILE A 555 6.80 14.59 -25.20
N ILE A 556 7.01 13.33 -25.58
CA ILE A 556 7.38 12.26 -24.63
C ILE A 556 8.65 12.64 -23.86
N ARG A 557 9.65 13.14 -24.58
CA ARG A 557 10.91 13.56 -23.98
C ARG A 557 10.75 14.77 -23.05
N GLU A 558 10.00 15.79 -23.46
CA GLU A 558 9.71 16.97 -22.64
C GLU A 558 8.98 16.59 -21.35
N ASN A 559 7.95 15.73 -21.46
CA ASN A 559 7.22 15.23 -20.30
C ASN A 559 8.11 14.43 -19.35
N ALA A 560 8.97 13.54 -19.86
CA ALA A 560 9.89 12.77 -19.03
C ALA A 560 10.85 13.67 -18.24
N LEU A 561 11.36 14.74 -18.87
CA LEU A 561 12.22 15.72 -18.21
C LEU A 561 11.45 16.55 -17.16
N LYS A 562 10.20 16.93 -17.44
CA LYS A 562 9.33 17.63 -16.49
C LYS A 562 9.07 16.77 -15.25
N LEU A 563 8.74 15.49 -15.42
CA LEU A 563 8.52 14.60 -14.28
C LEU A 563 9.79 14.38 -13.46
N LYS A 564 10.96 14.30 -14.12
CA LYS A 564 12.26 14.26 -13.44
C LYS A 564 12.46 15.48 -12.54
N GLU A 565 12.17 16.68 -13.04
CA GLU A 565 12.29 17.90 -12.25
C GLU A 565 11.35 17.89 -11.03
N MET A 566 10.09 17.48 -11.22
CA MET A 566 9.13 17.34 -10.13
C MET A 566 9.60 16.33 -9.08
N ALA A 567 10.12 15.18 -9.53
CA ALA A 567 10.70 14.15 -8.67
C ALA A 567 11.86 14.71 -7.83
N ILE A 568 12.82 15.42 -8.45
CA ILE A 568 13.95 16.05 -7.74
C ILE A 568 13.45 17.06 -6.70
N ASN A 569 12.49 17.91 -7.07
CA ASN A 569 11.94 18.92 -6.17
C ASN A 569 11.24 18.29 -4.96
N SER A 570 10.53 17.16 -5.14
CA SER A 570 9.79 16.49 -4.07
C SER A 570 10.68 15.92 -2.95
N ILE A 571 11.93 15.55 -3.26
CA ILE A 571 12.91 15.00 -2.31
C ILE A 571 13.98 16.02 -1.88
N SER A 572 13.97 17.22 -2.44
CA SER A 572 14.86 18.32 -2.06
C SER A 572 14.44 18.94 -0.72
N GLU A 573 15.28 19.81 -0.15
CA GLU A 573 14.96 20.52 1.09
C GLU A 573 13.61 21.26 0.98
N GLY A 574 12.69 20.97 1.89
CA GLY A 574 11.32 21.51 1.88
C GLY A 574 10.35 20.84 0.88
N GLY A 575 10.80 19.86 0.11
CA GLY A 575 9.96 19.06 -0.79
C GLY A 575 8.98 18.15 -0.04
N CYS A 576 7.81 17.87 -0.64
CA CYS A 576 6.71 17.19 0.04
C CYS A 576 7.07 15.80 0.57
N SER A 577 7.88 15.04 -0.18
CA SER A 577 8.20 13.66 0.18
C SER A 577 9.22 13.59 1.30
N LEU A 578 10.19 14.50 1.31
CA LEU A 578 11.11 14.65 2.42
C LEU A 578 10.37 15.07 3.70
N VAL A 579 9.50 16.08 3.61
CA VAL A 579 8.69 16.56 4.74
C VAL A 579 7.79 15.44 5.29
N ASN A 580 7.16 14.64 4.44
CA ASN A 580 6.35 13.50 4.86
C ASN A 580 7.19 12.41 5.55
N LEU A 581 8.42 12.17 5.07
CA LEU A 581 9.33 11.21 5.68
C LEU A 581 9.82 11.70 7.05
N GLU A 582 10.18 12.98 7.17
CA GLU A 582 10.54 13.63 8.43
C GLU A 582 9.38 13.54 9.43
N TYR A 583 8.16 13.85 8.97
CA TYR A 583 6.95 13.70 9.77
C TYR A 583 6.76 12.25 10.24
N LEU A 584 6.88 11.27 9.35
CA LEU A 584 6.76 9.85 9.70
C LEU A 584 7.76 9.44 10.78
N VAL A 585 9.05 9.76 10.58
CA VAL A 585 10.12 9.45 11.53
C VAL A 585 9.84 10.14 12.86
N GLU A 586 9.36 11.39 12.84
CA GLU A 586 9.00 12.11 14.06
C GLU A 586 7.80 11.49 14.78
N GLN A 587 6.77 11.05 14.06
CA GLN A 587 5.60 10.41 14.69
C GLN A 587 5.90 9.00 15.22
N MET A 588 6.93 8.34 14.68
CA MET A 588 7.44 7.08 15.22
C MET A 588 8.32 7.29 16.46
N LYS A 589 8.68 8.54 16.81
CA LYS A 589 9.19 8.88 18.15
C LYS A 589 8.06 8.69 19.14
N GLY A 590 7.99 7.52 19.77
CA GLY A 590 7.09 7.35 20.92
C GLY A 590 7.34 8.47 21.93
N TYR A 591 6.30 9.22 22.31
CA TYR A 591 6.38 10.13 23.46
C TYR A 591 6.63 9.24 24.68
N THR A 592 7.85 9.33 25.23
CA THR A 592 8.19 8.69 26.51
C THR A 592 7.93 9.66 27.64
#